data_AF-A0A259DMC6-F1
#
_entry.id   AF-A0A259DMC6-F1
#
_cell.length_a   1.000
_cell.length_b   1.000
_cell.length_c   1.000
_cell.angle_alpha   90.00
_cell.angle_beta   90.00
_cell.angle_gamma   90.00
#
_symmetry.space_group_name_H-M   'P 1'
#
loop_
_entity.id
_entity.type
_entity.pdbx_description
1 polymer ?
#
loop_
_entity_poly.entity_id
_entity_poly.type
_entity_poly.pdbx_seq_one_letter_code
_entity_poly.pdbx_strand_id
1 'polypeptide(L)' 'MNAPLSPKQIEYWPLAQLKPYARNAKTHDANQVAKIAASMAEFGWTVPVLVADDGELIAG' A
#
# COMPACT_ATOMS: atom_id res chain seq x y z
N MET A 1 1.63 26.59 10.86
CA MET A 1 0.89 25.58 10.08
C MET A 1 1.89 24.49 9.72
N ASN A 2 1.72 23.28 10.26
CA ASN A 2 2.62 22.17 9.92
C ASN A 2 2.39 21.79 8.46
N ALA A 3 3.45 21.72 7.67
CA ALA A 3 3.37 21.27 6.28
C ALA A 3 2.72 19.87 6.22
N PRO A 4 1.90 19.57 5.19
CA PRO A 4 1.38 18.22 5.00
C PRO A 4 2.57 17.25 4.99
N LEU A 5 2.45 16.16 5.76
CA LEU A 5 3.45 15.08 5.80
C LEU A 5 3.51 14.46 4.40
N SER A 6 4.38 15.03 3.57
CA SER A 6 4.69 14.52 2.24
C SER A 6 5.66 13.36 2.44
N PRO A 7 5.47 12.22 1.76
CA PRO A 7 6.44 11.13 1.84
C PRO A 7 7.82 11.67 1.45
N LYS A 8 8.82 11.45 2.31
CA LYS A 8 10.19 11.93 2.09
C LYS A 8 10.87 11.22 0.92
N GLN A 9 10.40 10.02 0.58
CA GLN A 9 10.96 9.14 -0.45
C GLN A 9 9.84 8.28 -1.03
N ILE A 10 9.86 8.08 -2.35
CA ILE A 10 9.03 7.12 -3.07
C ILE A 10 9.99 6.29 -3.90
N GLU A 11 9.88 4.96 -3.79
CA GLU A 11 10.74 4.03 -4.49
C GLU A 11 9.97 2.81 -4.99
N TYR A 12 10.52 2.14 -6.00
CA TYR A 12 10.06 0.82 -6.39
C TYR A 12 10.65 -0.21 -5.42
N TRP A 13 9.78 -0.99 -4.80
CA TRP A 13 10.17 -1.96 -3.80
C TRP A 13 9.79 -3.38 -4.20
N PRO A 14 10.68 -4.37 -4.03
CA PRO A 14 10.32 -5.76 -4.26
C PRO A 14 9.24 -6.20 -3.27
N LEU A 15 8.16 -6.83 -3.76
CA LEU A 15 7.06 -7.32 -2.92
C LEU A 15 7.55 -8.27 -1.81
N ALA A 16 8.63 -9.02 -2.05
CA ALA A 16 9.24 -9.92 -1.08
C ALA A 16 9.84 -9.21 0.15
N GLN A 17 10.04 -7.90 0.10
CA GLN A 17 10.48 -7.10 1.26
C GLN A 17 9.30 -6.64 2.14
N LEU A 18 8.07 -6.67 1.62
CA LEU A 18 6.88 -6.26 2.38
C LEU A 18 6.50 -7.32 3.41
N LYS A 19 6.32 -6.88 4.65
CA LYS A 19 5.80 -7.68 5.76
C LYS A 19 4.34 -7.28 6.00
N PRO A 20 3.40 -8.23 5.94
CA PRO A 20 2.02 -7.95 6.31
C PRO A 20 1.91 -7.57 7.79
N TYR A 21 1.15 -6.51 8.10
CA TYR A 21 0.83 -6.20 9.49
C TYR A 21 -0.07 -7.28 10.10
N ALA A 22 0.43 -7.97 11.13
CA ALA A 22 -0.24 -9.12 11.73
C ALA A 22 -1.60 -8.82 12.37
N ARG A 23 -1.84 -7.55 12.73
CA ARG A 23 -3.11 -7.09 13.33
C ARG A 23 -3.94 -6.25 12.37
N ASN A 24 -3.80 -6.48 11.07
CA ASN A 24 -4.65 -5.83 10.10
C ASN A 24 -6.11 -6.30 10.28
N ALA A 25 -6.94 -5.42 10.84
CA ALA A 25 -8.36 -5.69 11.09
C ALA A 25 -9.19 -5.74 9.80
N LYS A 26 -8.64 -5.21 8.69
CA LYS A 26 -9.33 -5.15 7.41
C LYS A 26 -8.87 -6.28 6.51
N THR A 27 -9.77 -7.23 6.29
CA THR A 27 -9.61 -8.30 5.30
C THR A 27 -10.51 -8.01 4.11
N HIS A 28 -9.92 -7.97 2.92
CA HIS A 28 -10.67 -7.86 1.68
C HIS A 28 -11.16 -9.24 1.24
N ASP A 29 -12.45 -9.35 0.91
CA ASP A 29 -12.96 -10.52 0.23
C ASP A 29 -12.48 -10.57 -1.24
N ALA A 30 -12.65 -11.73 -1.88
CA ALA A 30 -12.19 -11.94 -3.26
C ALA A 30 -12.81 -10.96 -4.27
N ASN A 31 -14.07 -10.54 -4.06
CA ASN A 31 -14.74 -9.60 -4.96
C ASN A 31 -14.14 -8.20 -4.82
N GLN A 32 -13.81 -7.78 -3.60
CA GLN A 32 -13.13 -6.52 -3.36
C GLN A 32 -11.72 -6.51 -3.95
N VAL A 33 -10.96 -7.60 -3.78
CA VAL A 33 -9.63 -7.74 -4.40
C VAL A 33 -9.73 -7.64 -5.93
N ALA A 34 -10.72 -8.31 -6.54
CA ALA A 34 -10.92 -8.25 -7.99
C ALA A 34 -11.23 -6.83 -8.50
N LYS A 35 -12.04 -6.06 -7.75
CA LYS A 35 -12.33 -4.66 -8.10
C LYS A 35 -11.09 -3.77 -8.00
N ILE A 36 -10.27 -3.95 -6.97
CA ILE A 36 -9.03 -3.21 -6.80
C ILE A 36 -8.07 -3.52 -7.96
N ALA A 37 -7.86 -4.81 -8.26
CA ALA A 37 -7.01 -5.24 -9.37
C ALA A 37 -7.49 -4.71 -10.74
N ALA A 38 -8.81 -4.72 -10.99
CA ALA A 38 -9.38 -4.16 -12.23
C ALA A 38 -9.11 -2.66 -12.37
N SER A 39 -9.32 -1.89 -11.29
CA SER A 39 -9.00 -0.45 -11.25
C SER A 39 -7.52 -0.18 -11.55
N MET A 40 -6.62 -0.98 -10.96
CA MET A 40 -5.18 -0.85 -11.18
C MET A 40 -4.76 -1.23 -12.60
N ALA A 41 -5.45 -2.17 -13.23
CA ALA A 41 -5.22 -2.51 -14.64
C ALA A 41 -5.68 -1.39 -15.59
N GLU A 42 -6.78 -0.69 -15.25
CA GLU A 42 -7.32 0.41 -16.05
C GLU A 42 -6.54 1.72 -15.88
N PHE A 43 -6.20 2.08 -14.64
CA PHE A 43 -5.66 3.40 -14.28
C PHE A 43 -4.19 3.37 -13.81
N GLY A 44 -3.62 2.19 -13.61
CA GLY A 44 -2.30 2.02 -13.03
C GLY A 44 -2.28 2.16 -11.50
N TRP A 45 -1.07 2.09 -10.93
CA TRP A 45 -0.82 2.28 -9.51
C TRP A 45 -0.68 3.78 -9.18
N THR A 46 -1.76 4.41 -8.72
CA THR A 46 -1.82 5.88 -8.59
C THR A 46 -1.43 6.40 -7.20
N VAL A 47 -1.44 5.54 -6.18
CA VAL A 47 -1.16 5.92 -4.78
C VAL A 47 -0.13 4.94 -4.19
N PRO A 48 1.11 5.35 -3.91
CA PRO A 48 2.10 4.48 -3.27
C PRO A 48 1.62 3.94 -1.93
N VAL A 49 2.06 2.73 -1.58
CA VAL A 49 1.85 2.18 -0.24
C VAL A 49 2.76 2.86 0.77
N LEU A 50 2.31 2.93 2.01
CA LEU A 50 3.13 3.40 3.13
C LEU A 50 3.71 2.20 3.88
N VAL A 51 5.02 2.22 4.09
CA VAL A 51 5.76 1.15 4.74
C VAL A 51 6.61 1.73 5.87
N ALA A 52 6.71 1.00 6.98
CA ALA A 52 7.71 1.23 8.02
C ALA A 52 9.13 0.92 7.52
N ASP A 53 10.12 1.39 8.28
CA ASP A 53 11.55 1.18 8.00
C ASP A 53 11.96 -0.30 8.00
N ASP A 54 11.26 -1.14 8.75
CA ASP A 54 11.50 -2.58 8.85
C ASP A 54 10.77 -3.42 7.79
N GLY A 55 10.00 -2.79 6.89
CA GLY A 55 9.22 -3.46 5.85
C GLY A 55 7.75 -3.72 6.18
N GLU A 56 7.27 -3.36 7.37
CA GLU A 56 5.86 -3.53 7.73
C GLU A 56 4.93 -2.60 6.92
N LEU A 57 3.95 -3.18 6.22
CA LEU A 57 2.96 -2.43 5.46
C LEU A 57 1.98 -1.70 6.40
N ILE A 58 2.01 -0.37 6.38
CA ILE A 58 1.17 0.49 7.24
C ILE A 58 -0.15 0.81 6.55
N ALA A 59 -0.12 1.14 5.25
CA ALA A 59 -1.31 1.48 4.47
C ALA A 59 -1.14 1.15 2.99
N GLY A 60 -2.23 0.68 2.36
CA GLY A 60 -2.33 0.32 0.94
C GLY A 60 -3.75 -0.09 0.57
#